data_AF-A0A4R9LSI1-F1
#
_entry.id   AF-A0A4R9LSI1-F1
#
_cell.length_a   1.000
_cell.length_b   1.000
_cell.length_c   1.000
_cell.angle_alpha   90.00
_cell.angle_beta   90.00
_cell.angle_gamma   90.00
#
_symmetry.space_group_name_H-M   'P 1'
#
loop_
_entity.id
_entity.type
_entity.pdbx_description
1 polymer ?
#
loop_
_entity_poly.entity_id
_entity_poly.type
_entity_poly.pdbx_seq_one_letter_code
_entity_poly.pdbx_strand_id
1 'polypeptide(L)'
;MHNFYVSKSRIIFFLLLVGITSFAAHSFHSTGVSVPVPSLPIPTYEENEVSRVEKSWTTIPIQTNGADRKYGNIISMQVYFDSSDFSKQEWWAERIEELLETGKDANIYDRKTIIIFPEHIGTGLVFLGQTERVFNSPDWRSAIDTFVIQHEAELSPHLEFSKKIKPKWEAAFRYQSQLMADTYQLTFARLAKQYSVPILAGSIILPSPKIVGGKLTVDPKGPLYNVSVSFSADGRVMDPLVRKTLLTEEEEMILEPGDVAQDRTWVVPGWKVAVFLGHEVFNSALYERLRGRPLDGLVSPAFSFPKLNVEKMKSYINDPEIDSLSENEIWIKHGLSKHIKITRAVESVQVFLHGKFFEEETNGKTFNIRDFVNKDESGSESQPRILNLYF
;
A
#
# COMPACT_ATOMS: atom_id res chain seq x y z
N MET A 1 10.84 37.50 29.35
CA MET A 1 9.73 38.34 29.86
C MET A 1 9.66 39.60 29.01
N HIS A 2 8.74 39.65 28.04
CA HIS A 2 8.48 40.84 27.22
C HIS A 2 7.03 41.24 27.48
N ASN A 3 6.84 42.39 28.13
CA ASN A 3 5.54 42.97 28.39
C ASN A 3 4.94 43.48 27.08
N PHE A 4 3.83 42.88 26.65
CA PHE A 4 2.98 43.44 25.59
C PHE A 4 2.30 44.70 26.11
N TYR A 5 2.86 45.86 25.80
CA TYR A 5 2.22 47.15 26.04
C TYR A 5 1.23 47.44 24.91
N VAL A 6 -0.06 47.25 25.17
CA VAL A 6 -1.14 47.62 24.24
C VAL A 6 -1.44 49.12 24.42
N SER A 7 -1.38 49.91 23.34
CA SER A 7 -1.62 51.35 23.44
C SER A 7 -3.06 51.65 23.86
N LYS A 8 -3.26 52.68 24.69
CA LYS A 8 -4.58 53.11 25.18
C LYS A 8 -5.58 53.38 24.02
N SER A 9 -5.08 53.80 22.86
CA SER A 9 -5.87 54.02 21.64
C SER A 9 -6.45 52.73 21.04
N ARG A 10 -5.78 51.58 21.16
CA ARG A 10 -6.31 50.27 20.70
C ARG A 10 -7.37 49.71 21.65
N ILE A 11 -7.26 49.98 22.95
CA ILE A 11 -8.27 49.60 23.95
C ILE A 11 -9.55 50.43 23.77
N ILE A 12 -9.41 51.73 23.49
CA ILE A 12 -10.56 52.60 23.20
C ILE A 12 -11.25 52.16 21.92
N PHE A 13 -10.51 51.80 20.85
CA PHE A 13 -11.10 51.30 19.61
C PHE A 13 -11.84 49.96 19.79
N PHE A 14 -11.30 49.04 20.60
CA PHE A 14 -11.96 47.77 20.93
C PHE A 14 -13.23 47.97 21.76
N LEU A 15 -13.22 48.86 22.76
CA LEU A 15 -14.40 49.21 23.54
C LEU A 15 -15.47 49.93 22.70
N LEU A 16 -15.06 50.70 21.69
CA LEU A 16 -15.97 51.37 20.77
C LEU A 16 -16.64 50.36 19.81
N LEU A 17 -15.92 49.31 19.38
CA LEU A 17 -16.47 48.20 18.59
C LEU A 17 -17.47 47.34 19.39
N VAL A 18 -17.15 47.00 20.65
CA VAL A 18 -18.09 46.25 21.53
C VAL A 18 -19.31 47.12 21.91
N GLY A 19 -19.11 48.42 22.10
CA GLY A 19 -20.18 49.39 22.35
C GLY A 19 -21.15 49.53 21.18
N ILE A 20 -20.66 49.54 19.94
CA ILE A 20 -21.51 49.59 18.74
C ILE A 20 -22.33 48.30 18.57
N THR A 21 -21.77 47.12 18.90
CA THR A 21 -22.53 45.86 18.90
C THR A 21 -23.61 45.80 19.99
N SER A 22 -23.37 46.44 21.13
CA SER A 22 -24.33 46.48 22.25
C SER A 22 -25.46 47.48 22.03
N PHE A 23 -25.21 48.61 21.35
CA PHE A 23 -26.25 49.58 20.99
C PHE A 23 -27.15 49.08 19.86
N ALA A 24 -26.59 48.32 18.90
CA ALA A 24 -27.40 47.64 17.90
C ALA A 24 -28.34 46.61 18.56
N ALA A 25 -27.83 45.78 19.47
CA ALA A 25 -28.64 44.76 20.15
C ALA A 25 -29.78 45.35 21.02
N HIS A 26 -29.62 46.54 21.61
CA HIS A 26 -30.66 47.16 22.42
C HIS A 26 -31.76 47.85 21.57
N SER A 27 -31.41 48.36 20.38
CA SER A 27 -32.39 48.97 19.46
C SER A 27 -33.26 47.94 18.71
N PHE A 28 -32.81 46.68 18.62
CA PHE A 28 -33.60 45.59 18.00
C PHE A 28 -34.60 44.91 18.95
N HIS A 29 -34.57 45.19 20.25
CA HIS A 29 -35.52 44.60 21.20
C HIS A 29 -36.85 45.37 21.33
N SER A 30 -36.97 46.59 20.76
CA SER A 30 -38.19 47.42 20.85
C SER A 30 -39.04 47.45 19.59
N THR A 31 -38.68 46.67 18.56
CA THR A 31 -39.51 46.48 17.37
C THR A 31 -39.65 44.98 17.19
N GLY A 32 -40.87 44.46 17.15
CA GLY A 32 -41.17 43.03 17.02
C GLY A 32 -40.79 42.43 15.65
N VAL A 33 -39.65 42.83 15.11
CA VAL A 33 -39.11 42.36 13.83
C VAL A 33 -38.12 41.24 14.13
N SER A 34 -38.48 40.02 13.77
CA SER A 34 -37.58 38.87 13.85
C SER A 34 -36.35 39.11 12.98
N VAL A 35 -35.16 39.10 13.57
CA VAL A 35 -33.90 39.07 12.81
C VAL A 35 -33.83 37.73 12.09
N PRO A 36 -33.74 37.69 10.74
CA PRO A 36 -33.53 36.42 10.05
C PRO A 36 -32.16 35.88 10.42
N VAL A 37 -32.13 34.76 11.14
CA VAL A 37 -30.91 33.98 11.31
C VAL A 37 -30.53 33.48 9.92
N PRO A 38 -29.34 33.82 9.38
CA PRO A 38 -28.89 33.23 8.13
C PRO A 38 -28.63 31.74 8.40
N SER A 39 -29.60 30.89 8.09
CA SER A 39 -29.34 29.47 7.91
C SER A 39 -28.58 29.36 6.58
N LEU A 40 -27.25 29.31 6.63
CA LEU A 40 -26.53 28.72 5.52
C LEU A 40 -27.08 27.30 5.38
N PRO A 41 -27.68 26.92 4.24
CA PRO A 41 -28.03 25.52 4.03
C PRO A 41 -26.73 24.75 4.18
N ILE A 42 -26.61 23.94 5.23
CA ILE A 42 -25.61 22.89 5.25
C ILE A 42 -26.09 21.97 4.13
N PRO A 43 -25.35 21.85 3.00
CA PRO A 43 -25.75 20.93 1.97
C PRO A 43 -25.82 19.55 2.61
N THR A 44 -27.04 19.05 2.76
CA THR A 44 -27.32 17.67 3.10
C THR A 44 -27.00 16.91 1.83
N TYR A 45 -25.72 16.56 1.68
CA TYR A 45 -25.34 15.59 0.68
C TYR A 45 -25.95 14.27 1.14
N GLU A 46 -26.90 13.73 0.37
CA GLU A 46 -27.28 12.33 0.52
C GLU A 46 -26.01 11.52 0.27
N GLU A 47 -25.48 10.89 1.32
CA GLU A 47 -24.34 9.98 1.20
C GLU A 47 -24.82 8.70 0.52
N ASN A 48 -24.66 8.64 -0.79
CA ASN A 48 -24.94 7.43 -1.55
C ASN A 48 -23.91 6.34 -1.21
N GLU A 49 -24.39 5.09 -1.14
CA GLU A 49 -23.52 3.92 -1.02
C GLU A 49 -22.67 3.75 -2.27
N VAL A 50 -21.42 3.33 -2.08
CA VAL A 50 -20.50 3.01 -3.18
C VAL A 50 -21.07 1.87 -4.01
N SER A 51 -21.17 2.09 -5.31
CA SER A 51 -21.44 1.03 -6.28
C SER A 51 -20.15 0.28 -6.64
N ARG A 52 -20.22 -1.06 -6.70
CA ARG A 52 -19.08 -1.88 -7.12
C ARG A 52 -18.92 -1.78 -8.63
N VAL A 53 -17.71 -1.47 -9.09
CA VAL A 53 -17.40 -1.53 -10.51
C VAL A 53 -17.37 -2.98 -10.98
N GLU A 54 -18.13 -3.29 -12.03
CA GLU A 54 -18.10 -4.60 -12.65
C GLU A 54 -16.72 -4.88 -13.24
N LYS A 55 -16.27 -6.13 -13.09
CA LYS A 55 -14.97 -6.54 -13.58
C LYS A 55 -14.94 -6.56 -15.11
N SER A 56 -13.84 -6.10 -15.70
CA SER A 56 -13.65 -6.10 -17.15
C SER A 56 -13.19 -7.45 -17.71
N TRP A 57 -12.81 -8.40 -16.85
CA TRP A 57 -12.29 -9.72 -17.23
C TRP A 57 -13.26 -10.86 -16.92
N THR A 58 -13.26 -11.87 -17.77
CA THR A 58 -14.02 -13.12 -17.58
C THR A 58 -13.12 -14.30 -17.21
N THR A 59 -11.82 -14.22 -17.52
CA THR A 59 -10.83 -15.27 -17.25
C THR A 59 -9.54 -14.65 -16.73
N ILE A 60 -8.81 -15.39 -15.90
CA ILE A 60 -7.50 -15.01 -15.40
C ILE A 60 -6.46 -15.90 -16.09
N PRO A 61 -5.66 -15.37 -17.03
CA PRO A 61 -4.67 -16.17 -17.74
C PRO A 61 -3.57 -16.66 -16.79
N ILE A 62 -3.16 -17.92 -16.97
CA ILE A 62 -1.98 -18.50 -16.33
C ILE A 62 -0.87 -18.64 -17.37
N GLN A 63 0.29 -18.06 -17.09
CA GLN A 63 1.53 -18.31 -17.82
C GLN A 63 2.43 -19.20 -16.97
N THR A 64 3.06 -20.20 -17.57
CA THR A 64 3.93 -21.14 -16.84
C THR A 64 5.32 -21.15 -17.43
N ASN A 65 6.31 -20.92 -16.58
CA ASN A 65 7.73 -21.08 -16.87
C ASN A 65 8.25 -22.33 -16.16
N GLY A 66 8.88 -23.24 -16.92
CA GLY A 66 9.34 -24.53 -16.42
C GLY A 66 8.27 -25.62 -16.45
N ALA A 67 8.52 -26.70 -15.71
CA ALA A 67 7.65 -27.88 -15.67
C ALA A 67 7.60 -28.48 -14.26
N ASP A 68 6.46 -29.05 -13.89
CA ASP A 68 6.27 -29.68 -12.58
C ASP A 68 7.17 -30.90 -12.41
N ARG A 69 8.25 -30.73 -11.65
CA ARG A 69 9.20 -31.78 -11.26
C ARG A 69 9.00 -32.24 -9.81
N LYS A 70 7.89 -31.86 -9.17
CA LYS A 70 7.61 -32.10 -7.75
C LYS A 70 8.62 -31.47 -6.78
N TYR A 71 9.31 -30.43 -7.25
CA TYR A 71 10.17 -29.59 -6.42
C TYR A 71 9.45 -28.38 -5.83
N GLY A 72 8.25 -28.04 -6.32
CA GLY A 72 7.46 -26.87 -5.91
C GLY A 72 7.39 -25.85 -7.04
N ASN A 73 6.88 -24.66 -6.71
CA ASN A 73 6.81 -23.50 -7.59
C ASN A 73 6.64 -22.19 -6.82
N ILE A 74 7.05 -21.07 -7.42
CA ILE A 74 6.65 -19.72 -7.00
C ILE A 74 5.52 -19.25 -7.91
N ILE A 75 4.44 -18.75 -7.31
CA ILE A 75 3.31 -18.23 -8.05
C ILE A 75 3.19 -16.74 -7.79
N SER A 76 3.28 -15.99 -8.89
CA SER A 76 3.13 -14.53 -8.91
C SER A 76 1.67 -14.20 -9.17
N MET A 77 1.05 -13.47 -8.25
CA MET A 77 -0.35 -13.07 -8.36
C MET A 77 -0.44 -11.60 -8.75
N GLN A 78 -0.57 -11.35 -10.06
CA GLN A 78 -0.82 -10.01 -10.57
C GLN A 78 -2.29 -9.65 -10.33
N VAL A 79 -2.54 -8.87 -9.29
CA VAL A 79 -3.89 -8.44 -8.91
C VAL A 79 -4.27 -7.19 -9.71
N TYR A 80 -5.54 -7.09 -10.09
CA TYR A 80 -6.13 -5.88 -10.64
C TYR A 80 -7.27 -5.40 -9.74
N PHE A 81 -7.17 -4.18 -9.24
CA PHE A 81 -8.22 -3.54 -8.43
C PHE A 81 -8.84 -2.32 -9.13
N ASP A 82 -10.09 -2.07 -8.84
CA ASP A 82 -10.69 -0.74 -8.93
C ASP A 82 -10.61 -0.06 -7.55
N SER A 83 -10.55 1.28 -7.49
CA SER A 83 -10.55 1.98 -6.19
C SER A 83 -11.76 1.59 -5.34
N SER A 84 -12.93 1.38 -5.94
CA SER A 84 -14.16 0.97 -5.24
C SER A 84 -14.05 -0.39 -4.56
N ASP A 85 -13.14 -1.28 -4.98
CA ASP A 85 -12.94 -2.58 -4.33
C ASP A 85 -12.48 -2.41 -2.87
N PHE A 86 -11.85 -1.28 -2.52
CA PHE A 86 -11.45 -0.98 -1.14
C PHE A 86 -12.58 -0.43 -0.24
N SER A 87 -13.77 -0.17 -0.79
CA SER A 87 -14.88 0.36 0.00
C SER A 87 -15.48 -0.66 0.97
N LYS A 88 -15.47 -1.96 0.59
CA LYS A 88 -16.02 -3.07 1.37
C LYS A 88 -14.99 -4.20 1.46
N GLN A 89 -14.92 -4.83 2.64
CA GLN A 89 -13.90 -5.85 2.93
C GLN A 89 -14.08 -7.07 2.01
N GLU A 90 -15.33 -7.43 1.75
CA GLU A 90 -15.72 -8.56 0.91
C GLU A 90 -15.23 -8.34 -0.53
N TRP A 91 -15.39 -7.14 -1.08
CA TRP A 91 -15.01 -6.85 -2.46
C TRP A 91 -13.50 -6.94 -2.67
N TRP A 92 -12.72 -6.34 -1.76
CA TRP A 92 -11.28 -6.45 -1.75
C TRP A 92 -10.82 -7.90 -1.61
N ALA A 93 -11.40 -8.66 -0.67
CA ALA A 93 -11.02 -10.05 -0.44
C ALA A 93 -11.38 -10.98 -1.61
N GLU A 94 -12.55 -10.80 -2.23
CA GLU A 94 -13.01 -11.59 -3.37
C GLU A 94 -12.10 -11.45 -4.59
N ARG A 95 -11.59 -10.24 -4.87
CA ARG A 95 -10.64 -9.98 -5.97
C ARG A 95 -9.35 -10.76 -5.80
N ILE A 96 -8.88 -10.88 -4.56
CA ILE A 96 -7.68 -11.65 -4.24
C ILE A 96 -7.98 -13.14 -4.35
N GLU A 97 -9.11 -13.58 -3.79
CA GLU A 97 -9.54 -14.97 -3.79
C GLU A 97 -9.76 -15.52 -5.20
N GLU A 98 -10.25 -14.71 -6.14
CA GLU A 98 -10.43 -15.09 -7.55
C GLU A 98 -9.14 -15.64 -8.18
N LEU A 99 -7.98 -15.04 -7.86
CA LEU A 99 -6.68 -15.53 -8.33
C LEU A 99 -6.29 -16.85 -7.68
N LEU A 100 -6.52 -17.00 -6.37
CA LEU A 100 -6.21 -18.25 -5.67
C LEU A 100 -7.10 -19.41 -6.13
N GLU A 101 -8.38 -19.15 -6.34
CA GLU A 101 -9.32 -20.12 -6.88
C GLU A 101 -8.89 -20.57 -8.28
N THR A 102 -8.56 -19.61 -9.16
CA THR A 102 -8.07 -19.93 -10.52
C THR A 102 -6.82 -20.81 -10.49
N GLY A 103 -5.85 -20.51 -9.62
CA GLY A 103 -4.64 -21.34 -9.49
C GLY A 103 -4.94 -22.74 -8.93
N LYS A 104 -5.88 -22.85 -7.99
CA LYS A 104 -6.34 -24.14 -7.47
C LYS A 104 -7.02 -24.98 -8.55
N ASP A 105 -7.92 -24.39 -9.32
CA ASP A 105 -8.68 -25.07 -10.38
C ASP A 105 -7.77 -25.53 -11.53
N ALA A 106 -6.68 -24.79 -11.78
CA ALA A 106 -5.63 -25.20 -12.70
C ALA A 106 -4.68 -26.27 -12.13
N ASN A 107 -4.85 -26.68 -10.88
CA ASN A 107 -4.04 -27.69 -10.19
C ASN A 107 -2.53 -27.39 -10.20
N ILE A 108 -2.17 -26.11 -10.01
CA ILE A 108 -0.77 -25.65 -9.97
C ILE A 108 -0.23 -25.50 -8.54
N TYR A 109 -0.97 -25.98 -7.52
CA TYR A 109 -0.55 -25.93 -6.12
C TYR A 109 -0.06 -27.31 -5.64
N ASP A 110 1.05 -27.31 -4.91
CA ASP A 110 1.60 -28.44 -4.19
C ASP A 110 2.11 -28.03 -2.79
N ARG A 111 2.65 -28.98 -2.04
CA ARG A 111 3.11 -28.76 -0.65
C ARG A 111 4.32 -27.83 -0.51
N LYS A 112 4.99 -27.50 -1.61
CA LYS A 112 6.17 -26.63 -1.71
C LYS A 112 5.88 -25.39 -2.55
N THR A 113 4.63 -25.15 -2.96
CA THR A 113 4.22 -23.91 -3.59
C THR A 113 4.32 -22.76 -2.62
N ILE A 114 4.78 -21.60 -3.09
CA ILE A 114 4.58 -20.32 -2.39
C ILE A 114 3.93 -19.29 -3.30
N ILE A 115 3.05 -18.48 -2.73
CA ILE A 115 2.32 -17.44 -3.45
C ILE A 115 2.84 -16.06 -3.06
N ILE A 116 3.06 -15.21 -4.06
CA ILE A 116 3.56 -13.84 -3.88
C ILE A 116 2.53 -12.84 -4.43
N PHE A 117 2.11 -11.93 -3.56
CA PHE A 117 1.26 -10.78 -3.91
C PHE A 117 2.06 -9.48 -4.01
N PRO A 118 1.51 -8.46 -4.69
CA PRO A 118 2.21 -7.21 -4.97
C PRO A 118 2.22 -6.21 -3.80
N GLU A 119 3.09 -5.19 -3.92
CA GLU A 119 3.19 -4.11 -2.93
C GLU A 119 1.89 -3.30 -2.88
N HIS A 120 1.61 -2.69 -1.73
CA HIS A 120 0.45 -1.83 -1.47
C HIS A 120 -0.93 -2.50 -1.66
N ILE A 121 -0.98 -3.84 -1.82
CA ILE A 121 -2.22 -4.60 -1.95
C ILE A 121 -3.22 -4.34 -0.81
N GLY A 122 -2.74 -4.03 0.40
CA GLY A 122 -3.59 -3.70 1.55
C GLY A 122 -3.69 -2.21 1.88
N THR A 123 -2.93 -1.34 1.21
CA THR A 123 -2.84 0.09 1.59
C THR A 123 -4.15 0.84 1.37
N GLY A 124 -4.91 0.51 0.32
CA GLY A 124 -6.21 1.13 0.04
C GLY A 124 -7.28 0.87 1.09
N LEU A 125 -7.08 -0.10 2.00
CA LEU A 125 -7.99 -0.37 3.13
C LEU A 125 -8.13 0.82 4.10
N VAL A 126 -7.30 1.86 3.98
CA VAL A 126 -7.53 3.14 4.67
C VAL A 126 -8.91 3.75 4.32
N PHE A 127 -9.45 3.43 3.13
CA PHE A 127 -10.77 3.89 2.68
C PHE A 127 -11.90 2.88 2.96
N LEU A 128 -11.66 1.88 3.81
CA LEU A 128 -12.71 0.92 4.16
C LEU A 128 -13.89 1.62 4.86
N GLY A 129 -15.11 1.28 4.43
CA GLY A 129 -16.35 1.85 4.97
C GLY A 129 -16.62 3.30 4.56
N GLN A 130 -15.87 3.85 3.60
CA GLN A 130 -16.07 5.21 3.13
C GLN A 130 -17.14 5.29 2.02
N THR A 131 -17.72 6.48 1.88
CA THR A 131 -18.81 6.76 0.94
C THR A 131 -18.30 7.11 -0.46
N GLU A 132 -19.21 7.22 -1.44
CA GLU A 132 -18.86 7.60 -2.81
C GLU A 132 -18.07 8.91 -2.89
N ARG A 133 -18.18 9.80 -1.91
CA ARG A 133 -17.42 11.05 -1.87
C ARG A 133 -15.91 10.83 -1.93
N VAL A 134 -15.39 9.82 -1.24
CA VAL A 134 -13.96 9.47 -1.28
C VAL A 134 -13.62 8.84 -2.63
N PHE A 135 -14.43 7.89 -3.10
CA PHE A 135 -14.14 7.12 -4.31
C PHE A 135 -14.36 7.88 -5.62
N ASN A 136 -15.16 8.95 -5.62
CA ASN A 136 -15.35 9.87 -6.74
C ASN A 136 -14.29 10.98 -6.79
N SER A 137 -13.27 10.92 -5.93
CA SER A 137 -12.12 11.83 -6.03
C SER A 137 -11.32 11.55 -7.29
N PRO A 138 -10.70 12.58 -7.92
CA PRO A 138 -9.97 12.39 -9.18
C PRO A 138 -8.69 11.56 -9.01
N ASP A 139 -8.03 11.69 -7.86
CA ASP A 139 -6.77 11.03 -7.57
C ASP A 139 -6.69 10.61 -6.10
N TRP A 140 -5.67 9.81 -5.79
CA TRP A 140 -5.49 9.26 -4.46
C TRP A 140 -5.27 10.35 -3.38
N ARG A 141 -4.62 11.47 -3.75
CA ARG A 141 -4.31 12.58 -2.84
C ARG A 141 -5.58 13.30 -2.43
N SER A 142 -6.45 13.55 -3.41
CA SER A 142 -7.77 14.13 -3.24
C SER A 142 -8.69 13.22 -2.43
N ALA A 143 -8.57 11.89 -2.61
CA ALA A 143 -9.32 10.91 -1.83
C ALA A 143 -8.92 10.92 -0.35
N ILE A 144 -7.62 10.92 -0.04
CA ILE A 144 -7.16 11.00 1.36
C ILE A 144 -7.44 12.37 1.98
N ASP A 145 -7.37 13.46 1.21
CA ASP A 145 -7.77 14.79 1.68
C ASP A 145 -9.28 14.84 1.99
N THR A 146 -10.11 14.23 1.14
CA THR A 146 -11.56 14.11 1.36
C THR A 146 -11.87 13.30 2.61
N PHE A 147 -11.20 12.16 2.79
CA PHE A 147 -11.28 11.36 4.01
C PHE A 147 -10.92 12.18 5.25
N VAL A 148 -9.80 12.91 5.19
CA VAL A 148 -9.35 13.76 6.30
C VAL A 148 -10.37 14.82 6.67
N ILE A 149 -11.04 15.42 5.69
CA ILE A 149 -12.10 16.42 5.92
C ILE A 149 -13.33 15.78 6.58
N GLN A 150 -13.70 14.56 6.17
CA GLN A 150 -14.86 13.85 6.73
C GLN A 150 -14.65 13.39 8.18
N HIS A 151 -13.40 13.09 8.58
CA HIS A 151 -13.06 12.52 9.89
C HIS A 151 -12.23 13.47 10.78
N GLU A 152 -12.29 14.79 10.58
CA GLU A 152 -11.37 15.74 11.24
C GLU A 152 -11.39 15.65 12.78
N ALA A 153 -12.57 15.39 13.38
CA ALA A 153 -12.73 15.24 14.82
C ALA A 153 -12.05 13.94 15.32
N GLU A 154 -12.24 12.84 14.61
CA GLU A 154 -11.69 11.51 14.90
C GLU A 154 -10.17 11.46 14.70
N LEU A 155 -9.64 12.24 13.75
CA LEU A 155 -8.21 12.30 13.47
C LEU A 155 -7.42 13.13 14.50
N SER A 156 -8.08 14.06 15.20
CA SER A 156 -7.44 15.00 16.11
C SER A 156 -6.53 14.36 17.17
N PRO A 157 -6.90 13.25 17.85
CA PRO A 157 -6.04 12.56 18.82
C PRO A 157 -4.77 11.95 18.20
N HIS A 158 -4.73 11.74 16.89
CA HIS A 158 -3.60 11.10 16.20
C HIS A 158 -2.55 12.10 15.69
N LEU A 159 -2.91 13.38 15.60
CA LEU A 159 -2.02 14.43 15.05
C LEU A 159 -0.80 14.68 15.92
N GLU A 160 -0.91 14.54 17.24
CA GLU A 160 0.20 14.78 18.18
C GLU A 160 1.37 13.78 18.01
N PHE A 161 1.13 12.64 17.35
CA PHE A 161 2.15 11.62 17.10
C PHE A 161 2.92 11.85 15.80
N SER A 162 2.46 12.77 14.95
CA SER A 162 3.08 13.02 13.65
C SER A 162 4.23 14.03 13.74
N LYS A 163 5.31 13.74 13.00
CA LYS A 163 6.40 14.69 12.69
C LYS A 163 6.61 14.83 11.18
N LYS A 164 5.63 14.38 10.40
CA LYS A 164 5.74 14.21 8.95
C LYS A 164 5.22 15.44 8.21
N ILE A 165 5.54 15.53 6.93
CA ILE A 165 5.11 16.65 6.06
C ILE A 165 3.59 16.66 5.92
N LYS A 166 2.95 15.49 5.93
CA LYS A 166 1.50 15.30 5.81
C LYS A 166 0.91 14.65 7.08
N PRO A 167 0.84 15.40 8.21
CA PRO A 167 0.43 14.83 9.49
C PRO A 167 -1.03 14.35 9.52
N LYS A 168 -1.93 15.00 8.77
CA LYS A 168 -3.32 14.58 8.66
C LYS A 168 -3.48 13.25 7.89
N TRP A 169 -2.67 13.03 6.86
CA TRP A 169 -2.66 11.75 6.12
C TRP A 169 -2.11 10.64 6.99
N GLU A 170 -1.04 10.91 7.73
CA GLU A 170 -0.51 9.96 8.72
C GLU A 170 -1.56 9.61 9.78
N ALA A 171 -2.30 10.61 10.28
CA ALA A 171 -3.41 10.40 11.21
C ALA A 171 -4.52 9.53 10.62
N ALA A 172 -4.86 9.67 9.34
CA ALA A 172 -5.85 8.82 8.67
C ALA A 172 -5.45 7.33 8.71
N PHE A 173 -4.19 7.01 8.40
CA PHE A 173 -3.67 5.64 8.53
C PHE A 173 -3.64 5.15 9.97
N ARG A 174 -3.34 6.02 10.95
CA ARG A 174 -3.38 5.65 12.38
C ARG A 174 -4.79 5.34 12.84
N TYR A 175 -5.76 6.16 12.44
CA TYR A 175 -7.17 6.00 12.77
C TYR A 175 -7.72 4.67 12.21
N GLN A 176 -7.40 4.34 10.96
CA GLN A 176 -7.87 3.11 10.31
C GLN A 176 -7.01 1.87 10.61
N SER A 177 -5.86 2.04 11.28
CA SER A 177 -4.83 1.00 11.38
C SER A 177 -5.30 -0.34 11.92
N GLN A 178 -6.16 -0.33 12.94
CA GLN A 178 -6.64 -1.57 13.55
C GLN A 178 -7.55 -2.33 12.58
N LEU A 179 -8.50 -1.63 11.95
CA LEU A 179 -9.40 -2.20 10.96
C LEU A 179 -8.63 -2.71 9.73
N MET A 180 -7.66 -1.93 9.25
CA MET A 180 -6.76 -2.33 8.16
C MET A 180 -6.00 -3.61 8.50
N ALA A 181 -5.37 -3.68 9.68
CA ALA A 181 -4.59 -4.84 10.11
C ALA A 181 -5.46 -6.10 10.28
N ASP A 182 -6.65 -5.95 10.87
CA ASP A 182 -7.57 -7.06 11.11
C ASP A 182 -8.14 -7.61 9.79
N THR A 183 -8.60 -6.73 8.90
CA THR A 183 -9.10 -7.11 7.56
C THR A 183 -8.03 -7.80 6.75
N TYR A 184 -6.83 -7.22 6.69
CA TYR A 184 -5.71 -7.77 5.96
C TYR A 184 -5.29 -9.14 6.50
N GLN A 185 -5.12 -9.26 7.83
CA GLN A 185 -4.76 -10.52 8.46
C GLN A 185 -5.82 -11.58 8.27
N LEU A 186 -7.10 -11.27 8.50
CA LEU A 186 -8.19 -12.23 8.41
C LEU A 186 -8.29 -12.82 7.00
N THR A 187 -8.18 -11.97 5.97
CA THR A 187 -8.23 -12.40 4.57
C THR A 187 -7.05 -13.32 4.24
N PHE A 188 -5.81 -12.88 4.45
CA PHE A 188 -4.66 -13.70 4.05
C PHE A 188 -4.45 -14.94 4.93
N ALA A 189 -4.79 -14.90 6.22
CA ALA A 189 -4.79 -16.08 7.07
C ALA A 189 -5.81 -17.12 6.59
N ARG A 190 -7.04 -16.67 6.27
CA ARG A 190 -8.09 -17.55 5.73
C ARG A 190 -7.64 -18.16 4.40
N LEU A 191 -7.16 -17.35 3.47
CA LEU A 191 -6.75 -17.81 2.14
C LEU A 191 -5.55 -18.78 2.22
N ALA A 192 -4.50 -18.45 2.98
CA ALA A 192 -3.35 -19.33 3.15
C ALA A 192 -3.76 -20.71 3.69
N LYS A 193 -4.69 -20.73 4.67
CA LYS A 193 -5.25 -21.96 5.24
C LYS A 193 -6.15 -22.71 4.27
N GLN A 194 -7.07 -22.02 3.60
CA GLN A 194 -8.04 -22.59 2.67
C GLN A 194 -7.36 -23.28 1.48
N TYR A 195 -6.29 -22.68 0.98
CA TYR A 195 -5.52 -23.21 -0.15
C TYR A 195 -4.29 -24.02 0.28
N SER A 196 -4.00 -24.10 1.58
CA SER A 196 -2.88 -24.87 2.17
C SER A 196 -1.51 -24.51 1.57
N VAL A 197 -1.29 -23.22 1.32
CA VAL A 197 -0.08 -22.67 0.70
C VAL A 197 0.43 -21.47 1.51
N PRO A 198 1.74 -21.34 1.75
CA PRO A 198 2.31 -20.12 2.30
C PRO A 198 2.13 -18.93 1.35
N ILE A 199 1.82 -17.77 1.91
CA ILE A 199 1.54 -16.53 1.16
C ILE A 199 2.45 -15.41 1.65
N LEU A 200 3.23 -14.81 0.75
CA LEU A 200 3.79 -13.47 0.94
C LEU A 200 2.74 -12.46 0.48
N ALA A 201 2.03 -11.86 1.44
CA ALA A 201 0.80 -11.12 1.21
C ALA A 201 1.03 -9.68 0.71
N GLY A 202 2.06 -9.47 -0.12
CA GLY A 202 2.35 -8.16 -0.66
C GLY A 202 2.78 -7.20 0.44
N SER A 203 2.22 -5.99 0.46
CA SER A 203 2.43 -5.07 1.57
C SER A 203 1.22 -4.19 1.92
N ILE A 204 1.30 -3.58 3.09
CA ILE A 204 0.31 -2.65 3.66
C ILE A 204 1.03 -1.56 4.48
N ILE A 205 0.42 -0.38 4.60
CA ILE A 205 0.91 0.69 5.49
C ILE A 205 0.29 0.52 6.88
N LEU A 206 1.12 0.35 7.91
CA LEU A 206 0.66 0.18 9.30
C LEU A 206 1.58 0.91 10.30
N PRO A 207 1.04 1.37 11.44
CA PRO A 207 1.83 2.01 12.50
C PRO A 207 2.50 0.96 13.39
N SER A 208 3.83 0.99 13.41
CA SER A 208 4.70 0.13 14.22
C SER A 208 4.24 -1.33 14.32
N PRO A 209 4.07 -2.01 13.17
CA PRO A 209 3.53 -3.35 13.12
C PRO A 209 4.48 -4.36 13.77
N LYS A 210 3.92 -5.30 14.53
CA LYS A 210 4.63 -6.35 15.27
C LYS A 210 3.86 -7.65 15.21
N ILE A 211 4.59 -8.77 15.34
CA ILE A 211 3.99 -10.09 15.53
C ILE A 211 3.97 -10.40 17.03
N VAL A 212 2.78 -10.67 17.57
CA VAL A 212 2.59 -11.08 18.95
C VAL A 212 1.76 -12.37 18.95
N GLY A 213 2.37 -13.49 19.32
CA GLY A 213 1.68 -14.78 19.37
C GLY A 213 1.15 -15.27 18.02
N GLY A 214 1.86 -15.00 16.92
CA GLY A 214 1.45 -15.37 15.56
C GLY A 214 0.35 -14.49 14.97
N LYS A 215 0.08 -13.33 15.58
CA LYS A 215 -0.86 -12.30 15.09
C LYS A 215 -0.14 -11.00 14.82
N LEU A 216 -0.52 -10.33 13.74
CA LEU A 216 -0.20 -8.96 13.40
C LEU A 216 -0.91 -8.02 14.38
N THR A 217 -0.13 -7.15 15.00
CA THR A 217 -0.59 -6.13 15.94
C THR A 217 0.02 -4.80 15.55
N VAL A 218 -0.69 -3.71 15.84
CA VAL A 218 -0.29 -2.35 15.50
C VAL A 218 -0.20 -1.49 16.76
N ASP A 219 0.67 -0.47 16.72
CA ASP A 219 0.72 0.56 17.75
C ASP A 219 0.43 1.92 17.09
N PRO A 220 -0.82 2.42 17.18
CA PRO A 220 -1.24 3.67 16.55
C PRO A 220 -0.47 4.93 16.97
N LYS A 221 0.44 4.84 17.95
CA LYS A 221 1.32 5.95 18.38
C LYS A 221 2.73 5.87 17.79
N GLY A 222 3.13 4.71 17.27
CA GLY A 222 4.45 4.50 16.69
C GLY A 222 4.53 4.89 15.22
N PRO A 223 5.72 5.03 14.62
CA PRO A 223 5.88 5.43 13.21
C PRO A 223 5.16 4.50 12.21
N LEU A 224 4.71 5.04 11.07
CA LEU A 224 4.15 4.27 9.96
C LEU A 224 5.24 3.62 9.12
N TYR A 225 4.98 2.40 8.66
CA TYR A 225 5.84 1.66 7.75
C TYR A 225 5.01 1.01 6.64
N ASN A 226 5.55 0.97 5.43
CA ASN A 226 5.13 0.03 4.40
C ASN A 226 5.76 -1.34 4.74
N VAL A 227 4.93 -2.32 5.07
CA VAL A 227 5.36 -3.62 5.60
C VAL A 227 4.80 -4.77 4.79
N SER A 228 5.68 -5.72 4.45
CA SER A 228 5.31 -7.02 3.92
C SER A 228 5.10 -8.01 5.04
N VAL A 229 4.00 -8.74 4.94
CA VAL A 229 3.59 -9.74 5.93
C VAL A 229 3.50 -11.08 5.23
N SER A 230 4.06 -12.12 5.86
CA SER A 230 3.98 -13.48 5.35
C SER A 230 3.10 -14.35 6.24
N PHE A 231 2.42 -15.30 5.61
CA PHE A 231 1.49 -16.23 6.24
C PHE A 231 1.91 -17.66 5.92
N SER A 232 1.91 -18.52 6.94
CA SER A 232 2.12 -19.95 6.77
C SER A 232 0.88 -20.61 6.17
N ALA A 233 1.05 -21.82 5.63
CA ALA A 233 -0.04 -22.62 5.06
C ALA A 233 -1.17 -22.96 6.05
N ASP A 234 -0.98 -22.77 7.37
CA ASP A 234 -2.03 -22.92 8.38
C ASP A 234 -2.68 -21.59 8.79
N GLY A 235 -2.29 -20.49 8.16
CA GLY A 235 -2.86 -19.14 8.35
C GLY A 235 -2.24 -18.32 9.49
N ARG A 236 -1.06 -18.68 10.00
CA ARG A 236 -0.37 -17.88 11.03
C ARG A 236 0.51 -16.82 10.39
N VAL A 237 0.63 -15.67 11.04
CA VAL A 237 1.60 -14.65 10.63
C VAL A 237 3.01 -15.15 10.96
N MET A 238 3.92 -15.02 9.99
CA MET A 238 5.31 -15.49 10.09
C MET A 238 6.29 -14.32 10.23
N ASP A 239 7.33 -14.54 11.03
CA ASP A 239 8.52 -13.68 11.06
C ASP A 239 9.45 -13.99 9.87
N PRO A 240 10.21 -12.99 9.37
CA PRO A 240 10.18 -11.58 9.77
C PRO A 240 9.07 -10.79 9.07
N LEU A 241 8.60 -9.70 9.71
CA LEU A 241 7.94 -8.60 9.00
C LEU A 241 9.00 -7.79 8.25
N VAL A 242 8.85 -7.63 6.93
CA VAL A 242 9.81 -6.90 6.11
C VAL A 242 9.30 -5.48 5.87
N ARG A 243 9.95 -4.49 6.49
CA ARG A 243 9.62 -3.06 6.33
C ARG A 243 10.44 -2.48 5.19
N LYS A 244 9.80 -1.72 4.29
CA LYS A 244 10.48 -1.04 3.19
C LYS A 244 11.51 -0.05 3.71
N THR A 245 12.75 -0.17 3.24
CA THR A 245 13.92 0.61 3.69
C THR A 245 14.25 1.77 2.76
N LEU A 246 13.90 1.64 1.47
CA LEU A 246 14.07 2.69 0.47
C LEU A 246 12.69 3.26 0.11
N LEU A 247 12.40 4.47 0.59
CA LEU A 247 11.12 5.14 0.38
C LEU A 247 11.14 6.02 -0.87
N THR A 248 9.97 6.18 -1.49
CA THR A 248 9.73 7.25 -2.47
C THR A 248 9.53 8.60 -1.79
N GLU A 249 9.57 9.66 -2.58
CA GLU A 249 9.32 11.03 -2.13
C GLU A 249 7.93 11.18 -1.49
N GLU A 250 6.93 10.48 -2.03
CA GLU A 250 5.57 10.45 -1.54
C GLU A 250 5.45 9.64 -0.25
N GLU A 251 6.12 8.50 -0.17
CA GLU A 251 6.19 7.69 1.04
C GLU A 251 6.88 8.45 2.18
N GLU A 252 7.98 9.17 1.92
CA GLU A 252 8.69 9.99 2.92
C GLU A 252 7.80 11.06 3.56
N MET A 253 6.72 11.49 2.87
CA MET A 253 5.78 12.46 3.42
C MET A 253 4.98 11.94 4.60
N ILE A 254 4.91 10.62 4.83
CA ILE A 254 4.12 9.97 5.91
C ILE A 254 4.80 8.77 6.58
N LEU A 255 5.77 8.09 5.94
CA LEU A 255 6.37 6.84 6.40
C LEU A 255 7.77 7.04 6.97
N GLU A 256 8.18 6.16 7.89
CA GLU A 256 9.58 5.97 8.26
C GLU A 256 10.20 4.80 7.46
N PRO A 257 11.49 4.86 7.11
CA PRO A 257 12.17 3.74 6.51
C PRO A 257 12.39 2.62 7.54
N GLY A 258 12.29 1.37 7.08
CA GLY A 258 12.72 0.20 7.84
C GLY A 258 14.23 0.17 8.07
N ASP A 259 14.66 -0.71 8.98
CA ASP A 259 16.08 -0.94 9.22
C ASP A 259 16.71 -1.72 8.06
N VAL A 260 17.77 -1.18 7.44
CA VAL A 260 18.56 -1.87 6.39
C VAL A 260 19.20 -3.16 6.89
N ALA A 261 19.37 -3.30 8.21
CA ALA A 261 19.95 -4.48 8.84
C ALA A 261 18.94 -5.58 9.18
N GLN A 262 17.63 -5.33 9.00
CA GLN A 262 16.58 -6.30 9.29
C GLN A 262 16.78 -7.62 8.54
N ASP A 263 16.27 -8.71 9.11
CA ASP A 263 16.13 -9.95 8.36
C ASP A 263 15.05 -9.80 7.30
N ARG A 264 15.37 -10.24 6.08
CA ARG A 264 14.48 -10.21 4.91
C ARG A 264 14.37 -11.59 4.26
N THR A 265 14.88 -12.62 4.92
CA THR A 265 14.79 -13.99 4.44
C THR A 265 13.48 -14.62 4.95
N TRP A 266 12.57 -14.90 4.03
CA TRP A 266 11.37 -15.67 4.30
C TRP A 266 11.68 -17.16 4.10
N VAL A 267 11.48 -17.94 5.16
CA VAL A 267 11.76 -19.38 5.18
C VAL A 267 10.45 -20.14 5.27
N VAL A 268 10.24 -21.05 4.32
CA VAL A 268 9.03 -21.87 4.17
C VAL A 268 9.44 -23.29 3.78
N PRO A 269 8.55 -24.29 3.87
CA PRO A 269 8.91 -25.67 3.56
C PRO A 269 9.50 -25.81 2.15
N GLY A 270 10.81 -26.09 2.08
CA GLY A 270 11.55 -26.26 0.83
C GLY A 270 12.18 -25.01 0.25
N TRP A 271 11.98 -23.81 0.83
CA TRP A 271 12.45 -22.54 0.26
C TRP A 271 12.99 -21.56 1.29
N LYS A 272 14.02 -20.82 0.87
CA LYS A 272 14.54 -19.62 1.50
C LYS A 272 14.62 -18.53 0.45
N VAL A 273 13.69 -17.57 0.51
CA VAL A 273 13.65 -16.46 -0.43
C VAL A 273 13.95 -15.15 0.28
N ALA A 274 14.66 -14.25 -0.39
CA ALA A 274 14.84 -12.89 0.11
C ALA A 274 13.77 -11.97 -0.46
N VAL A 275 13.15 -11.16 0.41
CA VAL A 275 12.07 -10.23 0.05
C VAL A 275 12.62 -8.82 -0.18
N PHE A 276 12.15 -8.16 -1.23
CA PHE A 276 12.44 -6.77 -1.58
C PHE A 276 11.14 -6.03 -1.89
N LEU A 277 11.00 -4.77 -1.47
CA LEU A 277 9.77 -4.00 -1.72
C LEU A 277 9.99 -2.89 -2.75
N GLY A 278 9.30 -2.98 -3.87
CA GLY A 278 9.29 -1.97 -4.93
C GLY A 278 10.70 -1.56 -5.36
N HIS A 279 11.02 -0.27 -5.22
CA HIS A 279 12.30 0.33 -5.63
C HIS A 279 13.54 -0.24 -4.90
N GLU A 280 13.38 -0.98 -3.80
CA GLU A 280 14.51 -1.63 -3.12
C GLU A 280 15.31 -2.54 -4.06
N VAL A 281 14.68 -3.07 -5.12
CA VAL A 281 15.36 -3.93 -6.09
C VAL A 281 16.56 -3.25 -6.77
N PHE A 282 16.61 -1.92 -6.79
CA PHE A 282 17.73 -1.15 -7.35
C PHE A 282 18.87 -0.92 -6.36
N ASN A 283 18.67 -1.19 -5.07
CA ASN A 283 19.66 -0.91 -4.03
C ASN A 283 20.63 -2.07 -3.83
N SER A 284 21.80 -1.97 -4.48
CA SER A 284 22.88 -2.96 -4.41
C SER A 284 23.30 -3.35 -2.97
N ALA A 285 23.25 -2.40 -2.02
CA ALA A 285 23.67 -2.64 -0.63
C ALA A 285 22.83 -3.72 0.07
N LEU A 286 21.55 -3.89 -0.32
CA LEU A 286 20.66 -4.91 0.24
C LEU A 286 21.10 -6.32 -0.18
N TYR A 287 21.53 -6.48 -1.43
CA TYR A 287 22.02 -7.77 -1.95
C TYR A 287 23.38 -8.14 -1.35
N GLU A 288 24.25 -7.17 -1.11
CA GLU A 288 25.56 -7.40 -0.49
C GLU A 288 25.44 -8.03 0.90
N ARG A 289 24.40 -7.67 1.66
CA ARG A 289 24.12 -8.27 2.97
C ARG A 289 23.64 -9.72 2.90
N LEU A 290 23.19 -10.16 1.73
CA LEU A 290 22.74 -11.51 1.45
C LEU A 290 23.84 -12.39 0.84
N ARG A 291 25.00 -11.80 0.50
CA ARG A 291 26.12 -12.52 -0.09
C ARG A 291 26.55 -13.69 0.79
N GLY A 292 26.65 -14.87 0.18
CA GLY A 292 27.06 -16.11 0.86
C GLY A 292 25.97 -16.79 1.69
N ARG A 293 24.75 -16.24 1.77
CA ARG A 293 23.61 -16.94 2.36
C ARG A 293 23.04 -17.97 1.37
N PRO A 294 22.57 -19.14 1.84
CA PRO A 294 21.90 -20.11 0.98
C PRO A 294 20.46 -19.64 0.71
N LEU A 295 20.28 -18.88 -0.37
CA LEU A 295 18.99 -18.43 -0.86
C LEU A 295 18.63 -19.20 -2.13
N ASP A 296 17.39 -19.65 -2.19
CA ASP A 296 16.85 -20.35 -3.36
C ASP A 296 16.32 -19.35 -4.40
N GLY A 297 15.76 -18.22 -3.93
CA GLY A 297 15.16 -17.21 -4.81
C GLY A 297 15.13 -15.80 -4.23
N LEU A 298 14.84 -14.84 -5.09
CA LEU A 298 14.56 -13.45 -4.74
C LEU A 298 13.12 -13.12 -5.12
N VAL A 299 12.37 -12.48 -4.23
CA VAL A 299 10.98 -12.10 -4.51
C VAL A 299 10.78 -10.62 -4.23
N SER A 300 10.00 -9.97 -5.08
CA SER A 300 9.65 -8.57 -4.90
C SER A 300 8.17 -8.30 -5.17
N PRO A 301 7.38 -8.08 -4.11
CA PRO A 301 6.17 -7.27 -4.22
C PRO A 301 6.55 -5.86 -4.72
N ALA A 302 5.88 -5.40 -5.76
CA ALA A 302 6.14 -4.09 -6.37
C ALA A 302 4.84 -3.36 -6.72
N PHE A 303 4.94 -2.05 -6.78
CA PHE A 303 3.89 -1.14 -7.22
C PHE A 303 4.56 0.06 -7.88
N SER A 304 4.11 0.42 -9.09
CA SER A 304 4.61 1.62 -9.78
C SER A 304 3.46 2.57 -10.06
N PHE A 305 3.34 3.53 -9.15
CA PHE A 305 2.30 4.56 -9.17
C PHE A 305 2.71 5.73 -8.28
N PRO A 306 2.92 6.95 -8.83
CA PRO A 306 2.99 7.24 -10.27
C PRO A 306 4.18 6.54 -10.95
N LYS A 307 4.32 6.70 -12.28
CA LYS A 307 5.44 6.13 -13.08
C LYS A 307 6.80 6.35 -12.42
N LEU A 308 7.71 5.41 -12.65
CA LEU A 308 9.06 5.42 -12.10
C LEU A 308 9.78 6.73 -12.42
N ASN A 309 10.24 7.43 -11.37
CA ASN A 309 11.05 8.63 -11.54
C ASN A 309 12.51 8.25 -11.88
N VAL A 310 12.80 8.16 -13.18
CA VAL A 310 14.11 7.77 -13.72
C VAL A 310 15.25 8.63 -13.19
N GLU A 311 15.04 9.94 -13.07
CA GLU A 311 16.07 10.89 -12.60
C GLU A 311 16.54 10.54 -11.18
N LYS A 312 15.60 10.18 -10.30
CA LYS A 312 15.97 9.69 -8.95
C LYS A 312 16.68 8.35 -8.99
N MET A 313 16.27 7.47 -9.90
CA MET A 313 16.88 6.14 -10.00
C MET A 313 18.34 6.19 -10.45
N LYS A 314 18.79 7.25 -11.13
CA LYS A 314 20.21 7.45 -11.49
C LYS A 314 21.16 7.44 -10.29
N SER A 315 20.68 7.79 -9.10
CA SER A 315 21.49 7.69 -7.87
C SER A 315 21.79 6.25 -7.44
N TYR A 316 20.95 5.29 -7.86
CA TYR A 316 21.09 3.85 -7.58
C TYR A 316 21.57 3.06 -8.81
N ILE A 317 21.29 3.57 -10.00
CA ILE A 317 21.54 2.91 -11.28
C ILE A 317 22.61 3.71 -12.04
N ASN A 318 23.82 3.16 -12.06
CA ASN A 318 24.89 3.65 -12.92
C ASN A 318 24.80 3.00 -14.31
N ASP A 319 23.90 3.51 -15.16
CA ASP A 319 23.77 3.16 -16.58
C ASP A 319 23.59 4.45 -17.40
N PRO A 320 24.54 4.81 -18.29
CA PRO A 320 24.44 6.01 -19.12
C PRO A 320 23.29 5.96 -20.13
N GLU A 321 22.74 4.78 -20.42
CA GLU A 321 21.63 4.59 -21.36
C GLU A 321 20.26 4.56 -20.68
N ILE A 322 20.17 4.75 -19.35
CA ILE A 322 18.93 4.58 -18.58
C ILE A 322 17.77 5.44 -19.10
N ASP A 323 18.06 6.65 -19.57
CA ASP A 323 17.06 7.57 -20.11
C ASP A 323 16.41 7.06 -21.41
N SER A 324 17.05 6.10 -22.09
CA SER A 324 16.52 5.49 -23.31
C SER A 324 15.66 4.25 -23.05
N LEU A 325 15.68 3.73 -21.81
CA LEU A 325 14.97 2.52 -21.45
C LEU A 325 13.52 2.83 -21.07
N SER A 326 12.60 1.98 -21.49
CA SER A 326 11.26 1.97 -20.91
C SER A 326 11.31 1.59 -19.42
N GLU A 327 10.29 2.00 -18.67
CA GLU A 327 10.21 1.66 -17.24
C GLU A 327 10.32 0.14 -16.99
N ASN A 328 9.64 -0.67 -17.79
CA ASN A 328 9.71 -2.13 -17.70
C ASN A 328 11.12 -2.67 -17.97
N GLU A 329 11.85 -2.08 -18.93
CA GLU A 329 13.25 -2.42 -19.17
C GLU A 329 14.14 -2.02 -17.98
N ILE A 330 13.87 -0.90 -17.32
CA ILE A 330 14.60 -0.48 -16.11
C ILE A 330 14.40 -1.50 -14.98
N TRP A 331 13.14 -1.87 -14.68
CA TRP A 331 12.83 -2.87 -13.65
C TRP A 331 13.55 -4.20 -13.89
N ILE A 332 13.50 -4.70 -15.14
CA ILE A 332 14.11 -5.99 -15.49
C ILE A 332 15.65 -5.89 -15.54
N LYS A 333 16.22 -4.89 -16.23
CA LYS A 333 17.67 -4.76 -16.45
C LYS A 333 18.42 -4.36 -15.19
N HIS A 334 17.80 -3.57 -14.31
CA HIS A 334 18.48 -2.96 -13.17
C HIS A 334 17.95 -3.40 -11.79
N GLY A 335 16.80 -4.07 -11.72
CA GLY A 335 16.26 -4.61 -10.48
C GLY A 335 16.84 -5.99 -10.14
N LEU A 336 15.97 -6.93 -9.77
CA LEU A 336 16.36 -8.26 -9.27
C LEU A 336 17.35 -8.99 -10.19
N SER A 337 17.11 -8.97 -11.51
CA SER A 337 17.91 -9.70 -12.50
C SER A 337 19.37 -9.28 -12.53
N LYS A 338 19.66 -8.00 -12.24
CA LYS A 338 21.04 -7.47 -12.19
C LYS A 338 21.82 -8.06 -11.01
N HIS A 339 21.13 -8.29 -9.91
CA HIS A 339 21.74 -8.59 -8.62
C HIS A 339 21.61 -10.06 -8.19
N ILE A 340 20.79 -10.85 -8.87
CA ILE A 340 20.53 -12.26 -8.54
C ILE A 340 21.83 -13.08 -8.37
N LYS A 341 22.83 -12.89 -9.24
CA LYS A 341 24.12 -13.60 -9.18
C LYS A 341 24.95 -13.29 -7.92
N ILE A 342 24.78 -12.11 -7.32
CA ILE A 342 25.46 -11.71 -6.07
C ILE A 342 25.00 -12.61 -4.90
N THR A 343 23.74 -13.05 -4.96
CA THR A 343 23.08 -13.80 -3.87
C THR A 343 23.11 -15.31 -4.04
N ARG A 344 23.63 -15.84 -5.17
CA ARG A 344 23.54 -17.25 -5.59
C ARG A 344 22.12 -17.82 -5.75
N ALA A 345 21.08 -17.00 -5.57
CA ALA A 345 19.72 -17.37 -5.93
C ALA A 345 19.64 -17.75 -7.41
N VAL A 346 18.80 -18.74 -7.73
CA VAL A 346 18.60 -19.21 -9.11
C VAL A 346 17.31 -18.66 -9.71
N GLU A 347 16.34 -18.35 -8.86
CA GLU A 347 15.04 -17.79 -9.24
C GLU A 347 14.88 -16.33 -8.80
N SER A 348 14.19 -15.54 -9.61
CA SER A 348 13.68 -14.25 -9.17
C SER A 348 12.27 -13.98 -9.69
N VAL A 349 11.44 -13.38 -8.85
CA VAL A 349 10.06 -13.02 -9.17
C VAL A 349 9.78 -11.60 -8.73
N GLN A 350 9.17 -10.79 -9.61
CA GLN A 350 8.67 -9.47 -9.27
C GLN A 350 7.20 -9.36 -9.65
N VAL A 351 6.35 -8.98 -8.69
CA VAL A 351 4.89 -8.98 -8.81
C VAL A 351 4.36 -7.57 -8.67
N PHE A 352 3.73 -7.05 -9.72
CA PHE A 352 3.18 -5.70 -9.73
C PHE A 352 1.70 -5.70 -9.38
N LEU A 353 1.29 -4.72 -8.57
CA LEU A 353 -0.12 -4.43 -8.35
C LEU A 353 -0.60 -3.60 -9.54
N HIS A 354 -1.68 -4.07 -10.15
CA HIS A 354 -2.37 -3.34 -11.19
C HIS A 354 -3.72 -2.84 -10.73
N GLY A 355 -4.23 -1.85 -11.43
CA GLY A 355 -5.57 -1.36 -11.19
C GLY A 355 -5.82 -0.01 -11.81
N LYS A 356 -7.08 0.38 -11.69
CA LYS A 356 -7.53 1.75 -11.88
C LYS A 356 -7.79 2.34 -10.49
N PHE A 357 -6.84 3.14 -10.02
CA PHE A 357 -6.94 3.81 -8.73
C PHE A 357 -7.41 5.24 -8.98
N PHE A 358 -8.71 5.45 -8.81
CA PHE A 358 -9.37 6.72 -9.15
C PHE A 358 -9.28 6.96 -10.67
N GLU A 359 -8.79 8.11 -11.14
CA GLU A 359 -8.61 8.38 -12.57
C GLU A 359 -7.22 7.99 -13.09
N GLU A 360 -6.41 7.32 -12.27
CA GLU A 360 -5.02 7.00 -12.60
C GLU A 360 -4.80 5.48 -12.74
N GLU A 361 -3.87 5.10 -13.62
CA GLU A 361 -3.49 3.71 -13.89
C GLU A 361 -2.07 3.41 -13.40
N THR A 362 -1.89 2.18 -12.93
CA THR A 362 -0.59 1.61 -12.54
C THR A 362 0.28 1.24 -13.72
N ASN A 363 1.59 1.13 -13.48
CA ASN A 363 2.57 0.68 -14.47
C ASN A 363 3.40 -0.49 -13.93
N GLY A 364 4.26 -1.04 -14.79
CA GLY A 364 5.13 -2.16 -14.49
C GLY A 364 4.61 -3.46 -15.08
N LYS A 365 5.41 -4.51 -15.11
CA LYS A 365 4.97 -5.83 -15.57
C LYS A 365 5.45 -6.90 -14.61
N THR A 366 4.55 -7.78 -14.23
CA THR A 366 4.90 -8.94 -13.41
C THR A 366 5.79 -9.87 -14.24
N PHE A 367 6.93 -10.28 -13.70
CA PHE A 367 7.85 -11.17 -14.40
C PHE A 367 8.53 -12.14 -13.46
N ASN A 368 9.01 -13.24 -14.03
CA ASN A 368 9.87 -14.20 -13.36
C ASN A 368 11.09 -14.52 -14.23
N ILE A 369 12.19 -14.91 -13.58
CA ILE A 369 13.42 -15.33 -14.25
C ILE A 369 13.91 -16.59 -13.56
N ARG A 370 14.17 -17.60 -14.39
CA ARG A 370 14.74 -18.89 -14.02
C ARG A 370 16.11 -19.10 -14.61
N ASP A 371 17.01 -19.70 -13.84
CA ASP A 371 18.38 -20.00 -14.27
C ASP A 371 19.09 -18.78 -14.89
N PHE A 372 18.81 -17.58 -14.37
CA PHE A 372 19.35 -16.29 -14.85
C PHE A 372 18.92 -15.83 -16.26
N VAL A 373 18.36 -16.68 -17.10
CA VAL A 373 18.14 -16.39 -18.54
C VAL A 373 16.72 -16.68 -19.01
N ASN A 374 16.00 -17.59 -18.36
CA ASN A 374 14.66 -17.99 -18.78
C ASN A 374 13.63 -17.05 -18.17
N LYS A 375 13.34 -15.95 -18.88
CA LYS A 375 12.38 -14.93 -18.46
C LYS A 375 10.97 -15.24 -18.98
N ASP A 376 9.98 -15.07 -18.12
CA ASP A 376 8.57 -14.94 -18.49
C ASP A 376 7.99 -13.64 -17.91
N GLU A 377 7.05 -13.04 -18.62
CA GLU A 377 6.54 -11.69 -18.33
C GLU A 377 5.07 -11.56 -18.69
N SER A 378 4.32 -10.84 -17.86
CA SER A 378 2.91 -10.59 -18.06
C SER A 378 2.65 -9.88 -19.37
N GLY A 379 1.77 -10.46 -20.21
CA GLY A 379 1.40 -9.87 -21.49
C GLY A 379 0.44 -8.67 -21.41
N SER A 380 -0.04 -8.29 -20.22
CA SER A 380 -0.97 -7.16 -20.03
C SER A 380 -0.85 -6.57 -18.63
N GLU A 381 -1.03 -5.24 -18.55
CA GLU A 381 -1.07 -4.43 -17.33
C GLU A 381 -2.52 -4.05 -16.93
N SER A 382 -3.52 -4.44 -17.75
CA SER A 382 -4.92 -4.01 -17.60
C SER A 382 -5.88 -5.09 -17.09
N GLN A 383 -5.35 -6.24 -16.65
CA GLN A 383 -6.14 -7.36 -16.16
C GLN A 383 -5.33 -8.21 -15.17
N PRO A 384 -6.00 -8.99 -14.30
CA PRO A 384 -5.31 -9.92 -13.42
C PRO A 384 -4.63 -11.05 -14.20
N ARG A 385 -3.57 -11.61 -13.63
CA ARG A 385 -2.79 -12.68 -14.23
C ARG A 385 -2.05 -13.51 -13.20
N ILE A 386 -1.78 -14.77 -13.53
CA ILE A 386 -0.97 -15.67 -12.73
C ILE A 386 0.29 -16.04 -13.53
N LEU A 387 1.47 -15.83 -12.95
CA LEU A 387 2.71 -16.37 -13.49
C LEU A 387 3.20 -17.48 -12.56
N ASN A 388 3.26 -18.70 -13.09
CA ASN A 388 3.68 -19.90 -12.40
C ASN A 388 5.13 -20.24 -12.78
N LEU A 389 6.04 -20.22 -11.82
CA LEU A 389 7.44 -20.56 -12.00
C LEU A 389 7.74 -21.90 -11.31
N TYR A 390 7.90 -22.97 -12.09
CA TYR A 390 8.35 -24.27 -11.60
C TYR A 390 9.88 -24.33 -11.48
N PHE A 391 10.32 -25.02 -10.44
CA PHE A 391 11.72 -25.31 -10.17
C PHE A 391 12.22 -26.61 -10.83
#